data_AF-A8PPL5-F1
#
_entry.id   AF-A8PPL5-F1
#
_cell.length_a   1.000
_cell.length_b   1.000
_cell.length_c   1.000
_cell.angle_alpha   90.00
_cell.angle_beta   90.00
_cell.angle_gamma   90.00
#
_symmetry.space_group_name_H-M   'P 1'
#
loop_
_entity.id
_entity.type
_entity.pdbx_description
1 polymer ?
#
loop_
_entity_poly.entity_id
_entity_poly.type
_entity_poly.pdbx_seq_one_letter_code
_entity_poly.pdbx_strand_id
1 'polypeptide(L)'
;MIKLKLFIQHLWKENIPWDQSLNKQDEQQWINLIKEWPTNITELPRFIMETSQLTEFHIFTDASKVAYSAAIYILNHGYQNTYSNSFLIYAKCRIAPIKGIAHTFLN
;
A
#
# COMPACT_ATOMS: atom_id res chain seq x y z
N MET A 1 -1.66 1.72 6.35
CA MET A 1 -0.25 1.82 5.87
C MET A 1 0.21 3.26 5.56
N ILE A 2 -0.57 4.11 4.85
CA ILE A 2 -0.12 5.47 4.49
C ILE A 2 0.21 6.35 5.70
N LYS A 3 -0.65 6.39 6.73
CA LYS A 3 -0.41 7.19 7.94
C LYS A 3 0.93 6.85 8.61
N LEU A 4 1.27 5.56 8.71
CA LEU A 4 2.54 5.10 9.27
C LEU A 4 3.74 5.57 8.42
N LYS A 5 3.64 5.43 7.09
CA LYS A 5 4.67 5.91 6.16
C LYS A 5 4.89 7.42 6.27
N LEU A 6 3.81 8.21 6.42
CA LEU A 6 3.89 9.65 6.64
C LEU A 6 4.54 10.00 7.98
N PHE A 7 4.26 9.25 9.03
CA PHE A 7 4.91 9.42 10.33
C PHE A 7 6.42 9.17 10.26
N ILE A 8 6.85 8.08 9.62
CA ILE A 8 8.29 7.83 9.40
C ILE A 8 8.93 8.96 8.58
N GLN A 9 8.26 9.44 7.53
CA GLN A 9 8.73 10.59 6.75
C GLN A 9 8.84 11.87 7.62
N HIS A 10 7.93 12.07 8.57
CA HIS A 10 8.00 13.18 9.51
C HIS A 10 9.25 13.07 10.41
N LEU A 11 9.48 11.91 11.03
CA LEU A 11 10.68 11.69 11.86
C LEU A 11 11.98 11.93 11.08
N TRP A 12 12.03 11.53 9.81
CA TRP A 12 13.17 11.83 8.94
C TRP A 12 13.36 13.32 8.66
N LYS A 13 12.28 14.09 8.53
CA LYS A 13 12.37 15.56 8.36
C LYS A 13 12.88 16.25 9.61
N GLU A 14 12.52 15.74 10.78
CA GLU A 14 13.04 16.23 12.06
C GLU A 14 14.50 15.80 12.32
N ASN A 15 15.10 15.02 11.41
CA ASN A 15 16.47 14.54 11.49
C ASN A 15 16.78 13.79 12.81
N ILE A 16 15.78 13.05 13.31
CA ILE A 16 15.91 12.26 14.54
C ILE A 16 16.75 11.01 14.23
N PRO A 17 17.89 10.80 14.91
CA PRO A 17 18.68 9.60 14.79
C PRO A 17 17.88 8.36 15.21
N TRP A 18 18.23 7.19 14.64
CA TRP A 18 17.52 5.94 14.92
C TRP A 18 17.64 5.47 16.38
N ASP A 19 18.69 5.90 17.08
CA ASP A 19 19.04 5.57 18.46
C ASP A 19 18.52 6.59 19.49
N GLN A 20 17.94 7.70 19.02
CA GLN A 20 17.36 8.71 19.89
C GLN A 20 15.91 8.37 20.25
N SER A 21 15.56 8.52 21.52
CA SER A 21 14.16 8.41 21.96
C SER A 21 13.27 9.48 21.34
N LEU A 22 12.07 9.08 20.93
CA LEU A 22 11.03 10.00 20.49
C LEU A 22 10.59 10.92 21.63
N ASN A 23 10.14 12.13 21.29
CA ASN A 23 9.46 12.97 22.27
C ASN A 23 8.08 12.38 22.62
N LYS A 24 7.48 12.87 23.71
CA LYS A 24 6.17 12.37 24.20
C LYS A 24 5.05 12.46 23.16
N GLN A 25 5.09 13.46 22.29
CA GLN A 25 4.05 13.66 21.27
C GLN A 25 4.17 12.60 20.17
N ASP A 26 5.37 12.38 19.65
CA ASP A 26 5.65 11.38 18.61
C ASP A 26 5.46 9.96 19.13
N GLU A 27 5.82 9.70 20.38
CA GLU A 27 5.55 8.41 21.04
C GLU A 27 4.04 8.15 21.13
N GLN A 28 3.25 9.13 21.57
CA GLN A 28 1.80 8.99 21.63
C GLN A 28 1.19 8.80 20.23
N GLN A 29 1.70 9.52 19.23
CA GLN A 29 1.26 9.36 17.85
C GLN A 29 1.58 7.96 17.32
N TRP A 30 2.77 7.44 17.59
CA TRP A 30 3.16 6.07 17.26
C TRP A 30 2.22 5.04 17.87
N ILE A 31 1.93 5.15 19.18
CA ILE A 31 1.02 4.25 19.89
C ILE A 31 -0.37 4.26 19.23
N ASN A 32 -0.90 5.43 18.91
CA ASN A 32 -2.19 5.56 18.23
C ASN A 32 -2.18 4.90 16.85
N LEU A 33 -1.11 5.09 16.07
CA LEU A 33 -0.95 4.49 14.75
C LEU A 33 -0.88 2.97 14.78
N ILE A 34 -0.18 2.40 15.77
CA ILE A 34 -0.08 0.94 15.94
C ILE A 34 -1.40 0.36 16.46
N LYS A 35 -2.11 1.07 17.32
CA LYS A 35 -3.45 0.65 17.78
C LYS A 35 -4.46 0.54 16.64
N GLU A 36 -4.36 1.41 15.63
CA GLU A 36 -5.17 1.37 14.40
C GLU A 36 -4.65 0.36 13.36
N TRP A 37 -3.56 -0.37 13.64
CA TRP A 37 -2.96 -1.27 12.67
C TRP A 37 -3.91 -2.45 12.38
N PRO A 38 -4.21 -2.73 11.10
CA PRO A 38 -5.09 -3.84 10.75
C PRO A 38 -4.44 -5.17 11.16
N THR A 39 -5.16 -5.94 11.96
CA THR A 39 -4.77 -7.28 12.41
C THR A 39 -5.33 -8.39 11.52
N ASN A 40 -6.31 -8.08 10.67
CA ASN A 40 -6.90 -9.02 9.73
C ASN A 40 -5.92 -9.26 8.57
N ILE A 41 -5.17 -10.35 8.66
CA ILE A 41 -4.31 -10.81 7.58
C ILE A 41 -5.17 -11.61 6.60
N THR A 42 -5.23 -11.17 5.35
CA THR A 42 -5.86 -11.93 4.27
C THR A 42 -4.80 -12.73 3.54
N GLU A 43 -5.00 -14.03 3.40
CA GLU A 43 -4.13 -14.86 2.58
C GLU A 43 -4.39 -14.58 1.10
N LEU A 44 -3.33 -14.30 0.35
CA LEU A 44 -3.41 -14.14 -1.09
C LEU A 44 -3.10 -15.48 -1.75
N PRO A 45 -4.03 -16.08 -2.52
CA PRO A 45 -3.76 -17.29 -3.27
C PRO A 45 -2.60 -17.05 -4.25
N ARG A 46 -1.65 -17.99 -4.32
CA ARG A 46 -0.52 -17.89 -5.26
C ARG A 46 -0.93 -18.19 -6.70
N PHE A 47 -1.95 -19.02 -6.87
CA PHE A 47 -2.49 -19.42 -8.16
C PHE A 47 -3.86 -18.75 -8.34
N ILE A 48 -3.95 -17.84 -9.29
CA ILE A 48 -5.11 -16.95 -9.47
C ILE A 48 -5.57 -16.85 -10.93
N MET A 49 -4.94 -17.59 -11.84
CA MET A 49 -5.19 -17.47 -13.28
C MET A 49 -5.31 -18.87 -13.89
N GLU A 50 -6.40 -19.08 -14.63
CA GLU A 50 -6.61 -20.28 -15.43
C GLU A 50 -6.38 -19.91 -16.91
N THR A 51 -5.45 -20.59 -17.58
CA THR A 51 -5.02 -20.26 -18.95
C THR A 51 -6.10 -20.49 -20.01
N SER A 52 -7.17 -21.19 -19.68
CA SER A 52 -8.29 -21.53 -20.56
C SER A 52 -9.44 -20.53 -20.53
N GLN A 53 -9.37 -19.48 -19.69
CA GLN A 53 -10.45 -18.51 -19.49
C GLN A 53 -10.08 -17.13 -20.02
N LEU A 54 -11.11 -16.38 -20.44
CA LEU A 54 -10.95 -14.96 -20.71
C LEU A 54 -10.67 -14.25 -19.39
N THR A 55 -9.54 -13.55 -19.34
CA THR A 55 -9.05 -12.88 -18.15
C THR A 55 -8.93 -11.38 -18.40
N GLU A 56 -9.36 -10.57 -17.44
CA GLU A 56 -9.22 -9.12 -17.45
C GLU A 56 -8.38 -8.63 -16.28
N PHE A 57 -7.64 -7.55 -16.49
CA PHE A 57 -6.97 -6.81 -15.43
C PHE A 57 -7.76 -5.56 -15.08
N HIS A 58 -8.20 -5.47 -13.84
CA HIS A 58 -8.93 -4.31 -13.32
C HIS A 58 -7.99 -3.53 -12.42
N ILE A 59 -7.66 -2.31 -12.83
CA ILE A 59 -6.70 -1.46 -12.13
C ILE A 59 -7.46 -0.33 -11.46
N PHE A 60 -7.36 -0.28 -10.13
CA PHE A 60 -7.90 0.80 -9.32
C PHE A 60 -6.76 1.68 -8.84
N THR A 61 -6.91 2.99 -8.97
CA THR A 61 -5.92 3.96 -8.50
C THR A 61 -6.58 5.01 -7.64
N ASP A 62 -5.89 5.44 -6.59
CA ASP A 62 -6.28 6.58 -5.77
C ASP A 62 -5.06 7.49 -5.58
N ALA A 63 -5.26 8.79 -5.66
CA ALA A 63 -4.22 9.79 -5.58
C ALA A 63 -4.69 11.02 -4.80
N SER A 64 -3.82 11.49 -3.93
CA SER A 64 -3.98 12.69 -3.13
C SER A 64 -2.71 13.53 -3.18
N LYS A 65 -2.73 14.71 -2.57
CA LYS A 65 -1.53 15.56 -2.42
C LYS A 65 -0.41 14.88 -1.63
N VAL A 66 -0.73 13.90 -0.78
CA VAL A 66 0.24 13.29 0.15
C VAL A 66 0.68 11.90 -0.26
N ALA A 67 -0.09 11.18 -1.07
CA ALA A 67 0.22 9.82 -1.49
C ALA A 67 -0.60 9.40 -2.71
N TYR A 68 -0.10 8.40 -3.42
CA TYR A 68 -0.79 7.71 -4.49
C TYR A 68 -0.70 6.20 -4.31
N SER A 69 -1.69 5.49 -4.84
CA SER A 69 -1.80 4.04 -4.71
C SER A 69 -2.46 3.41 -5.92
N ALA A 70 -2.16 2.13 -6.12
CA ALA A 70 -2.76 1.30 -7.14
C ALA A 70 -3.00 -0.10 -6.57
N ALA A 71 -4.13 -0.70 -6.95
CA ALA A 71 -4.46 -2.10 -6.71
C ALA A 71 -4.90 -2.73 -8.03
N ILE A 72 -4.34 -3.90 -8.34
CA ILE A 72 -4.56 -4.62 -9.58
C ILE A 72 -5.25 -5.93 -9.22
N TYR A 73 -6.44 -6.12 -9.76
CA TYR A 73 -7.20 -7.34 -9.65
C TYR A 73 -7.19 -8.08 -10.99
N ILE A 74 -7.19 -9.39 -10.91
CA ILE A 74 -7.54 -10.27 -12.02
C ILE A 74 -9.03 -10.60 -11.92
N LEU A 75 -9.74 -10.54 -13.03
CA LEU A 75 -11.10 -11.07 -13.16
C LEU A 75 -11.05 -12.25 -14.13
N ASN A 76 -11.34 -13.44 -13.64
CA ASN A 76 -11.50 -14.63 -14.47
C ASN A 76 -12.99 -14.83 -14.74
N HIS A 77 -13.36 -14.84 -16.02
CA HIS A 77 -14.74 -15.09 -16.41
C HIS A 77 -15.07 -16.57 -16.29
N GLY A 78 -16.18 -16.88 -15.62
CA GLY A 78 -16.68 -18.24 -15.53
C GLY A 78 -17.12 -18.77 -16.89
N TYR A 79 -16.88 -20.06 -17.15
CA TYR A 79 -17.38 -20.76 -18.33
C TYR A 79 -18.74 -21.41 -18.03
N GLN A 80 -19.67 -21.36 -19.00
CA GLN A 80 -20.95 -22.09 -18.97
C GLN A 80 -21.66 -22.09 -17.60
N ASN A 81 -22.14 -20.92 -17.16
CA ASN A 81 -22.93 -20.75 -15.93
C ASN A 81 -22.15 -20.83 -14.60
N THR A 82 -20.82 -20.78 -14.63
CA THR A 82 -20.00 -20.58 -13.42
C THR A 82 -19.80 -19.09 -13.10
N TYR A 83 -19.66 -18.76 -11.82
CA TYR A 83 -19.45 -17.38 -11.38
C TYR A 83 -18.04 -16.90 -11.74
N SER A 84 -17.94 -15.64 -12.15
CA SER A 84 -16.64 -14.98 -12.32
C SER A 84 -15.97 -14.81 -10.96
N ASN A 85 -14.66 -15.05 -10.91
CA ASN A 85 -13.86 -14.91 -9.70
C ASN A 85 -12.88 -13.74 -9.86
N SER A 86 -12.68 -12.98 -8.79
CA SER A 86 -11.66 -11.93 -8.77
C SER A 86 -10.64 -12.13 -7.66
N PHE A 87 -9.38 -11.84 -7.96
CA PHE A 87 -8.28 -11.96 -7.00
C PHE A 87 -7.38 -10.73 -7.05
N LEU A 88 -6.89 -10.28 -5.90
CA LEU A 88 -5.86 -9.24 -5.83
C LEU A 88 -4.52 -9.83 -6.29
N ILE A 89 -3.94 -9.26 -7.34
CA ILE A 89 -2.61 -9.64 -7.83
C ILE A 89 -1.54 -8.83 -7.11
N TYR A 90 -1.77 -7.53 -7.03
CA TYR A 90 -0.78 -6.58 -6.55
C TYR A 90 -1.44 -5.33 -6.01
N ALA A 91 -0.95 -4.84 -4.88
CA ALA A 91 -1.30 -3.51 -4.38
C ALA A 91 -0.03 -2.79 -3.92
N LYS A 92 0.07 -1.50 -4.26
CA LYS A 92 1.19 -0.67 -3.84
C LYS A 92 0.70 0.73 -3.55
N CYS A 93 1.30 1.34 -2.54
CA CYS A 93 1.15 2.75 -2.26
C CYS A 93 2.51 3.42 -2.05
N ARG A 94 2.60 4.69 -2.45
CA ARG A 94 3.80 5.54 -2.34
C ARG A 94 3.40 6.90 -1.79
N ILE A 95 4.24 7.46 -0.92
CA ILE A 95 4.09 8.84 -0.46
C ILE A 95 4.45 9.75 -1.64
N ALA A 96 3.73 10.85 -1.80
CA ALA A 96 4.08 11.88 -2.76
C ALA A 96 5.48 12.44 -2.42
N PRO A 97 6.33 12.70 -3.43
CA PRO A 97 7.62 13.35 -3.20
C PRO A 97 7.43 14.69 -2.50
N ILE A 98 8.29 14.98 -1.53
CA ILE A 98 8.33 16.30 -0.90
C ILE A 98 8.99 17.24 -1.91
N LYS A 99 8.34 18.38 -2.22
CA LYS A 99 8.95 19.42 -3.08
C LYS A 99 10.32 19.79 -2.51
N GLY A 100 11.38 19.61 -3.30
CA GLY A 100 12.77 19.88 -2.92
C GLY A 100 13.63 18.65 -2.64
N ILE A 101 13.04 17.46 -2.48
CA ILE A 101 13.78 16.18 -2.40
C ILE A 101 13.36 15.34 -3.62
N ALA A 102 13.84 15.75 -4.79
CA ALA A 102 13.89 14.87 -5.93
C ALA A 102 15.13 13.99 -5.76
N HIS A 103 15.02 12.89 -5.01
CA HIS A 103 15.92 11.78 -5.27
C HIS A 103 15.48 11.16 -6.59
N THR A 104 16.10 11.65 -7.66
CA THR A 104 16.12 11.03 -8.97
C THR A 104 16.65 9.61 -8.77
N PHE A 105 15.77 8.62 -8.71
CA PHE A 105 16.20 7.22 -8.76
C PHE A 105 16.53 6.93 -10.22
N LEU A 106 17.80 7.15 -10.59
CA LEU A 106 18.42 6.44 -11.70
C LEU A 106 18.89 5.08 -11.15
N ASN A 107 18.17 4.04 -11.57
CA ASN A 107 18.62 2.69 -11.94
C ASN A 107 17.48 1.68 -11.73
#